data_AF-A0A0L0UQZ2-F1
#
_entry.id   AF-A0A0L0UQZ2-F1
#
_cell.length_a   1.000
_cell.length_b   1.000
_cell.length_c   1.000
_cell.angle_alpha   90.00
_cell.angle_beta   90.00
_cell.angle_gamma   90.00
#
_symmetry.space_group_name_H-M   'P 1'
#
loop_
_entity.id
_entity.type
_entity.pdbx_description
1 polymer ?
#
loop_
_entity_poly.entity_id
_entity_poly.type
_entity_poly.pdbx_seq_one_letter_code
_entity_poly.pdbx_strand_id
1 'polypeptide(L)'
;MFLGQQRVQMQYCDCMPRCVQVLANGFLASSPLEPSAAFSMRLLAYHNYAWHHSNVRMQPFAETQRVFSEEQSEFLWNRNMTGPRDLSQCLTKTVWLYRELLTMGIDLVQETLQLTDTQKLAYGTCPACFGHSSGTGLYQLPSVRHRLILSLDGNFQLQHHKQAGRQSAPLVTPEIFVQPSELEAVKEYITHQE
;
A
#
# COMPACT_ATOMS: atom_id res chain seq x y z
N MET A 1 13.05 -10.36 -22.36
CA MET A 1 13.20 -9.98 -20.93
C MET A 1 13.76 -8.57 -20.92
N PHE A 2 12.99 -7.60 -20.47
CA PHE A 2 13.41 -6.19 -20.48
C PHE A 2 14.37 -5.96 -19.30
N LEU A 3 15.65 -5.76 -19.59
CA LEU A 3 16.69 -5.42 -18.61
C LEU A 3 16.77 -3.89 -18.56
N GLY A 4 16.12 -3.28 -17.56
CA GLY A 4 16.11 -1.83 -17.36
C GLY A 4 14.95 -1.07 -18.03
N GLN A 5 15.08 0.27 -18.05
CA GLN A 5 14.07 1.18 -18.58
C GLN A 5 14.22 1.32 -20.11
N GLN A 6 13.10 1.44 -20.82
CA GLN A 6 13.14 1.68 -22.27
C GLN A 6 11.83 2.27 -22.80
N ARG A 7 11.91 2.90 -23.97
CA ARG A 7 10.79 3.35 -24.80
C ARG A 7 10.38 2.22 -25.74
N VAL A 8 9.19 1.66 -25.49
CA VAL A 8 8.60 0.62 -26.33
C VAL A 8 7.43 1.20 -27.11
N GLN A 9 7.37 0.91 -28.41
CA GLN A 9 6.15 1.10 -29.19
C GLN A 9 5.26 -0.13 -29.01
N MET A 10 4.18 0.02 -28.24
CA MET A 10 3.19 -1.05 -28.06
C MET A 10 2.09 -0.94 -29.12
N GLN A 11 1.75 -2.07 -29.74
CA GLN A 11 0.57 -2.16 -30.60
C GLN A 11 -0.64 -2.47 -29.73
N TYR A 12 -1.73 -1.74 -29.96
CA TYR A 12 -2.99 -1.91 -29.23
C TYR A 12 -4.06 -2.47 -30.16
N CYS A 13 -4.83 -3.44 -29.67
CA CYS A 13 -6.11 -3.81 -30.28
C CYS A 13 -7.21 -2.86 -29.79
N ASP A 14 -8.30 -2.75 -30.55
CA ASP A 14 -9.54 -2.10 -30.07
C ASP A 14 -10.38 -3.04 -29.17
N CYS A 15 -9.93 -4.27 -28.99
CA CYS A 15 -10.63 -5.34 -28.27
C CYS A 15 -10.69 -5.16 -26.75
N MET A 16 -9.76 -4.38 -26.17
CA MET A 16 -9.66 -4.12 -24.74
C MET A 16 -9.11 -2.71 -24.49
N PRO A 17 -9.38 -2.08 -23.33
CA PRO A 17 -8.75 -0.83 -22.97
C PRO A 17 -7.21 -0.93 -22.98
N ARG A 18 -6.53 0.15 -23.39
CA ARG A 18 -5.06 0.18 -23.50
C ARG A 18 -4.37 -0.18 -22.19
N CYS A 19 -4.87 0.31 -21.06
CA CYS A 19 -4.33 0.00 -19.73
C CYS A 19 -4.40 -1.50 -19.39
N VAL A 20 -5.47 -2.18 -19.79
CA VAL A 20 -5.65 -3.64 -19.60
C VAL A 20 -4.68 -4.42 -20.47
N GLN A 21 -4.45 -3.97 -21.71
CA GLN A 21 -3.44 -4.57 -22.59
C GLN A 21 -2.01 -4.40 -22.04
N VAL A 22 -1.69 -3.23 -21.47
CA VAL A 22 -0.41 -3.00 -20.78
C VAL A 22 -0.27 -3.92 -19.57
N LEU A 23 -1.35 -4.10 -18.80
CA LEU A 23 -1.40 -5.04 -17.67
C LEU A 23 -1.19 -6.49 -18.09
N ALA A 24 -1.80 -6.93 -19.19
CA ALA A 24 -1.60 -8.27 -19.76
C ALA A 24 -0.13 -8.53 -20.15
N ASN A 25 0.66 -7.48 -20.43
CA ASN A 25 2.09 -7.56 -20.69
C ASN A 25 2.96 -7.51 -19.40
N GLY A 26 2.34 -7.51 -18.22
CA GLY A 26 3.04 -7.52 -16.92
C GLY A 26 3.43 -6.14 -16.39
N PHE A 27 2.83 -5.07 -16.93
CA PHE A 27 3.10 -3.69 -16.51
C PHE A 27 1.83 -3.00 -16.05
N LEU A 28 1.90 -2.22 -14.97
CA LEU A 28 0.80 -1.36 -14.57
C LEU A 28 1.01 0.05 -15.14
N ALA A 29 0.01 0.51 -15.89
CA ALA A 29 -0.01 1.83 -16.50
C ALA A 29 -0.17 2.95 -15.46
N SER A 30 0.55 4.07 -15.62
CA SER A 30 0.42 5.24 -14.74
C SER A 30 -0.82 6.10 -15.00
N SER A 31 -1.52 5.85 -16.12
CA SER A 31 -2.75 6.54 -16.55
C SER A 31 -3.67 5.55 -17.28
N PRO A 32 -5.00 5.60 -17.06
CA PRO A 32 -5.93 4.65 -17.63
C PRO A 32 -6.21 4.86 -19.13
N LEU A 33 -6.17 6.11 -19.62
CA LEU A 33 -6.56 6.45 -21.00
C LEU A 33 -5.37 6.43 -21.96
N GLU A 34 -4.36 7.23 -21.62
CA GLU A 34 -3.15 7.40 -22.43
C GLU A 34 -1.92 7.22 -21.55
N PRO A 35 -1.51 5.97 -21.28
CA PRO A 35 -0.35 5.70 -20.46
C PRO A 35 0.91 6.19 -21.15
N SER A 36 1.53 7.22 -20.59
CA SER A 36 2.83 7.72 -21.04
C SER A 36 4.02 7.01 -20.36
N ALA A 37 3.74 6.24 -19.30
CA ALA A 37 4.65 5.41 -18.56
C ALA A 37 3.90 4.21 -17.97
N ALA A 38 4.61 3.09 -17.80
CA ALA A 38 4.11 1.92 -17.10
C ALA A 38 5.27 1.27 -16.35
N PHE A 39 4.97 0.60 -15.24
CA PHE A 39 5.97 0.01 -14.36
C PHE A 39 5.70 -1.48 -14.20
N SER A 40 6.76 -2.28 -14.13
CA SER A 40 6.59 -3.73 -14.03
C SER A 40 5.90 -4.11 -12.72
N MET A 41 5.03 -5.11 -12.76
CA MET A 41 4.38 -5.62 -11.54
C MET A 41 5.40 -6.07 -10.48
N ARG A 42 6.55 -6.59 -10.92
CA ARG A 42 7.65 -7.00 -10.03
C ARG A 42 8.28 -5.82 -9.30
N LEU A 43 8.49 -4.69 -9.97
CA LEU A 43 9.01 -3.47 -9.35
C LEU A 43 8.02 -2.93 -8.29
N LEU A 44 6.73 -2.94 -8.61
CA LEU A 44 5.68 -2.46 -7.71
C LEU A 44 5.55 -3.37 -6.49
N ALA A 45 5.60 -4.69 -6.69
CA ALA A 45 5.64 -5.67 -5.61
C ALA A 45 6.88 -5.47 -4.72
N TYR A 46 8.06 -5.33 -5.32
CA TYR A 46 9.31 -5.07 -4.60
C TYR A 46 9.22 -3.79 -3.76
N HIS A 47 8.75 -2.68 -4.33
CA HIS A 47 8.51 -1.46 -3.58
C HIS A 47 7.56 -1.70 -2.40
N ASN A 48 6.46 -2.44 -2.62
CA ASN A 48 5.51 -2.72 -1.56
C ASN A 48 6.16 -3.48 -0.38
N TYR A 49 6.95 -4.52 -0.67
CA TYR A 49 7.71 -5.23 0.37
C TYR A 49 8.74 -4.33 1.06
N ALA A 50 9.50 -3.53 0.29
CA ALA A 50 10.50 -2.62 0.84
C ALA A 50 9.87 -1.54 1.73
N TRP A 51 8.68 -1.06 1.38
CA TRP A 51 7.89 -0.17 2.23
C TRP A 51 7.51 -0.86 3.55
N HIS A 52 6.98 -2.08 3.50
CA HIS A 52 6.54 -2.81 4.69
C HIS A 52 7.68 -3.24 5.63
N HIS A 53 8.84 -3.60 5.08
CA HIS A 53 9.93 -4.20 5.86
C HIS A 53 11.11 -3.26 6.12
N SER A 54 11.20 -2.13 5.43
CA SER A 54 12.36 -1.25 5.51
C SER A 54 12.01 0.24 5.52
N ASN A 55 10.72 0.60 5.68
CA ASN A 55 10.25 1.98 5.73
C ASN A 55 10.74 2.84 4.55
N VAL A 56 10.89 2.21 3.38
CA VAL A 56 11.40 2.88 2.20
C VAL A 56 10.40 3.94 1.74
N ARG A 57 10.86 5.19 1.68
CA ARG A 57 10.07 6.32 1.18
C ARG A 57 10.06 6.35 -0.35
N MET A 58 8.95 6.82 -0.92
CA MET A 58 8.74 6.90 -2.37
C MET A 58 9.84 7.67 -3.11
N GLN A 59 10.24 8.85 -2.62
CA GLN A 59 11.19 9.71 -3.33
C GLN A 59 12.60 9.09 -3.39
N PRO A 60 13.22 8.65 -2.27
CA PRO A 60 14.48 7.90 -2.33
C PRO A 60 14.39 6.66 -3.21
N PHE A 61 13.29 5.91 -3.15
CA PHE A 61 13.11 4.74 -3.99
C PHE A 61 13.06 5.07 -5.49
N ALA A 62 12.31 6.10 -5.87
CA ALA A 62 12.21 6.54 -7.25
C ALA A 62 13.56 6.97 -7.81
N GLU A 63 14.35 7.70 -7.01
CA GLU A 63 15.68 8.15 -7.39
C GLU A 63 16.67 6.98 -7.51
N THR A 64 16.69 6.06 -6.54
CA THR A 64 17.50 4.85 -6.63
C THR A 64 17.14 4.03 -7.86
N GLN A 65 15.85 3.85 -8.14
CA GLN A 65 15.38 3.12 -9.31
C GLN A 65 15.79 3.81 -10.61
N ARG A 66 15.75 5.15 -10.66
CA ARG A 66 16.19 5.95 -11.80
C ARG A 66 17.67 5.72 -12.08
N VAL A 67 18.54 5.94 -11.09
CA VAL A 67 20.00 5.77 -11.23
C VAL A 67 20.34 4.33 -11.64
N PHE A 68 19.79 3.34 -10.94
CA PHE A 68 20.02 1.92 -11.25
C PHE A 68 19.58 1.54 -12.67
N SER A 69 18.47 2.11 -13.16
CA SER A 69 17.98 1.83 -14.51
C SER A 69 18.83 2.53 -15.56
N GLU A 70 19.23 3.78 -15.35
CA GLU A 70 20.09 4.55 -16.26
C GLU A 70 21.47 3.92 -16.45
N GLU A 71 22.02 3.24 -15.43
CA GLU A 71 23.30 2.52 -15.55
C GLU A 71 23.22 1.29 -16.47
N GLN A 72 22.05 0.66 -16.58
CA GLN A 72 21.88 -0.63 -17.26
C GLN A 72 21.13 -0.52 -18.59
N SER A 73 20.56 0.63 -18.90
CA SER A 73 19.67 0.82 -20.04
C SER A 73 19.69 2.25 -20.56
N GLU A 74 18.82 2.59 -21.50
CA GLU A 74 18.84 3.90 -22.11
C GLU A 74 18.52 5.03 -21.12
N PHE A 75 19.16 6.18 -21.34
CA PHE A 75 18.80 7.40 -20.63
C PHE A 75 17.48 7.95 -21.19
N LEU A 76 16.43 7.97 -20.37
CA LEU A 76 15.13 8.49 -20.77
C LEU A 76 15.13 10.01 -20.70
N TRP A 77 15.31 10.66 -21.85
CA TRP A 77 15.22 12.11 -21.96
C TRP A 77 13.81 12.63 -21.74
N ASN A 78 13.71 13.82 -21.13
CA ASN A 78 12.48 14.61 -21.13
C ASN A 78 12.13 15.08 -22.56
N ARG A 79 10.93 15.65 -22.76
CA ARG A 79 10.45 16.08 -24.09
C ARG A 79 11.37 17.10 -24.78
N ASN A 80 12.07 17.91 -24.00
CA ASN A 80 12.92 19.01 -24.50
C ASN A 80 14.39 18.61 -24.60
N MET A 81 14.76 17.36 -24.31
CA MET A 81 16.14 16.85 -24.30
C MET A 81 17.08 17.64 -23.36
N THR A 82 16.56 18.25 -22.29
CA THR A 82 17.36 19.07 -21.37
C THR A 82 17.82 18.32 -20.13
N GLY A 83 17.29 17.12 -19.88
CA GLY A 83 17.60 16.34 -18.70
C GLY A 83 16.77 15.06 -18.58
N PRO A 84 16.87 14.37 -17.43
CA PRO A 84 16.15 13.12 -17.19
C PRO A 84 14.64 13.36 -17.22
N ARG A 85 13.90 12.39 -17.73
CA ARG A 85 12.45 12.36 -17.64
C ARG A 85 12.04 12.08 -16.20
N ASP A 86 11.35 13.02 -15.57
CA ASP A 86 10.78 12.79 -14.25
C ASP A 86 9.62 11.80 -14.34
N LEU A 87 9.85 10.61 -13.81
CA LEU A 87 8.85 9.54 -13.70
C LEU A 87 8.32 9.38 -12.27
N SER A 88 8.75 10.22 -11.32
CA SER A 88 8.44 10.08 -9.89
C SER A 88 6.94 10.17 -9.62
N GLN A 89 6.26 11.12 -10.29
CA GLN A 89 4.81 11.25 -10.19
C GLN A 89 4.09 10.05 -10.82
N CYS A 90 4.58 9.55 -11.96
CA CYS A 90 4.02 8.37 -12.62
C CYS A 90 4.16 7.14 -11.74
N LEU A 91 5.35 6.93 -11.15
CA LEU A 91 5.62 5.81 -10.26
C LEU A 91 4.75 5.90 -9.01
N THR A 92 4.63 7.09 -8.42
CA THR A 92 3.76 7.31 -7.25
C THR A 92 2.34 6.90 -7.57
N LYS A 93 1.72 7.46 -8.61
CA LYS A 93 0.36 7.09 -9.04
C LYS A 93 0.20 5.58 -9.27
N THR A 94 1.20 4.95 -9.86
CA THR A 94 1.17 3.51 -10.16
C THR A 94 1.28 2.67 -8.88
N VAL A 95 2.09 3.08 -7.90
CA VAL A 95 2.17 2.43 -6.58
C VAL A 95 0.85 2.53 -5.83
N TRP A 96 0.18 3.69 -5.88
CA TRP A 96 -1.16 3.88 -5.31
C TRP A 96 -2.16 2.92 -5.96
N LEU A 97 -2.26 2.91 -7.29
CA LEU A 97 -3.14 2.01 -8.02
C LEU A 97 -2.82 0.53 -7.75
N TYR A 98 -1.55 0.17 -7.66
CA TYR A 98 -1.13 -1.20 -7.32
C TYR A 98 -1.65 -1.62 -5.95
N ARG A 99 -1.59 -0.73 -4.95
CA ARG A 99 -2.13 -1.00 -3.61
C ARG A 99 -3.65 -1.11 -3.62
N GLU A 100 -4.34 -0.25 -4.36
CA GLU A 100 -5.80 -0.39 -4.55
C GLU A 100 -6.17 -1.72 -5.19
N LEU A 101 -5.41 -2.19 -6.18
CA LEU A 101 -5.60 -3.52 -6.78
C LEU A 101 -5.39 -4.66 -5.78
N LEU A 102 -4.42 -4.53 -4.86
CA LEU A 102 -4.26 -5.51 -3.78
C LEU A 102 -5.45 -5.50 -2.82
N THR A 103 -5.93 -4.32 -2.43
CA THR A 103 -7.11 -4.16 -1.57
C THR A 103 -8.35 -4.76 -2.23
N MET A 104 -8.66 -4.36 -3.48
CA MET A 104 -9.77 -4.92 -4.24
C MET A 104 -9.67 -6.45 -4.39
N GLY A 105 -8.46 -7.00 -4.51
CA GLY A 105 -8.25 -8.44 -4.54
C GLY A 105 -8.61 -9.13 -3.22
N ILE A 106 -8.27 -8.51 -2.09
CA ILE A 106 -8.67 -9.00 -0.76
C ILE A 106 -10.19 -8.90 -0.61
N ASP A 107 -10.78 -7.75 -0.94
CA ASP A 107 -12.22 -7.51 -0.81
C ASP A 107 -13.02 -8.52 -1.64
N LEU A 108 -12.62 -8.74 -2.89
CA LEU A 108 -13.24 -9.73 -3.77
C LEU A 108 -13.23 -11.14 -3.16
N VAL A 109 -12.11 -11.56 -2.56
CA VAL A 109 -12.00 -12.88 -1.90
C VAL A 109 -12.91 -12.94 -0.67
N GLN A 110 -12.93 -11.90 0.15
CA GLN A 110 -13.75 -11.84 1.36
C GLN A 110 -15.25 -11.85 1.03
N GLU A 111 -15.68 -11.08 0.03
CA GLU A 111 -17.06 -11.04 -0.46
C GLU A 111 -17.48 -12.38 -1.05
N THR A 112 -16.64 -12.98 -1.89
CA THR A 112 -16.94 -14.28 -2.53
C THR A 112 -17.10 -15.39 -1.48
N LEU A 113 -16.30 -15.36 -0.42
CA LEU A 113 -16.36 -16.32 0.68
C LEU A 113 -17.43 -15.99 1.73
N GLN A 114 -18.13 -14.85 1.60
CA GLN A 114 -19.13 -14.36 2.55
C GLN A 114 -18.62 -14.35 4.00
N LEU A 115 -17.37 -13.89 4.18
CA LEU A 115 -16.76 -13.88 5.51
C LEU A 115 -17.51 -12.92 6.44
N THR A 116 -17.76 -13.38 7.68
CA THR A 116 -18.26 -12.50 8.73
C THR A 116 -17.19 -11.50 9.16
N ASP A 117 -17.59 -10.40 9.80
CA ASP A 117 -16.62 -9.38 10.27
C ASP A 117 -15.58 -9.96 11.22
N THR A 118 -15.96 -10.96 12.04
CA THR A 118 -15.02 -11.69 12.89
C THR A 118 -14.02 -12.51 12.09
N GLN A 119 -14.42 -13.10 10.96
CA GLN A 119 -13.52 -13.86 10.09
C GLN A 119 -12.61 -12.93 9.28
N LYS A 120 -13.12 -11.79 8.80
CA LYS A 120 -12.30 -10.73 8.18
C LYS A 120 -11.23 -10.23 9.16
N LEU A 121 -11.64 -9.96 10.42
CA LEU A 121 -10.73 -9.58 11.50
C LEU A 121 -9.68 -10.66 11.76
N ALA A 122 -10.07 -11.93 11.88
CA ALA A 122 -9.14 -13.03 12.10
C ALA A 122 -8.13 -13.22 10.95
N TYR A 123 -8.56 -12.96 9.71
CA TYR A 123 -7.71 -13.00 8.52
C TYR A 123 -6.70 -11.85 8.49
N GLY A 124 -7.14 -10.62 8.74
CA GLY A 124 -6.29 -9.43 8.72
C GLY A 124 -5.46 -9.22 9.99
N THR A 125 -5.89 -9.81 11.10
CA THR A 125 -5.28 -9.66 12.41
C THR A 125 -5.34 -11.01 13.11
N CYS A 126 -4.26 -11.77 13.06
CA CYS A 126 -4.12 -12.92 13.95
C CYS A 126 -3.86 -12.36 15.36
N PRO A 127 -4.76 -12.56 16.35
CA PRO A 127 -4.58 -12.00 17.70
C PRO A 127 -3.38 -12.64 18.42
N ALA A 128 -2.98 -13.85 18.01
CA ALA A 128 -1.76 -14.51 18.44
C ALA A 128 -0.49 -13.98 17.72
N CYS A 129 -0.63 -13.11 16.72
CA CYS A 129 0.43 -12.65 15.82
C CYS A 129 0.82 -11.18 16.04
N PHE A 130 0.46 -10.57 17.19
CA PHE A 130 1.20 -9.40 17.71
C PHE A 130 2.71 -9.68 17.95
N GLY A 131 3.14 -10.90 17.65
CA GLY A 131 4.51 -11.35 17.51
C GLY A 131 4.59 -12.78 18.02
N HIS A 132 5.41 -13.62 17.39
CA HIS A 132 5.85 -14.83 18.09
C HIS A 132 6.51 -14.39 19.40
N SER A 133 6.24 -15.07 20.51
CA SER A 133 7.04 -14.82 21.71
C SER A 133 8.48 -15.14 21.34
N SER A 134 9.35 -14.13 21.36
CA SER A 134 10.73 -14.27 20.87
C SER A 134 11.58 -15.18 21.76
N GLY A 135 10.97 -15.82 22.78
CA GLY A 135 11.68 -16.59 23.80
C GLY A 135 12.69 -15.76 24.59
N THR A 136 12.64 -14.43 24.47
CA THR A 136 13.62 -13.50 25.02
C THR A 136 12.95 -12.47 25.92
N GLY A 137 13.70 -11.99 26.91
CA GLY A 137 13.21 -10.99 27.87
C GLY A 137 12.09 -11.52 28.77
N LEU A 138 11.14 -10.65 29.11
CA LEU A 138 10.04 -10.96 30.03
C LEU A 138 9.20 -12.17 29.59
N TYR A 139 9.14 -12.47 28.28
CA TYR A 139 8.41 -13.61 27.72
C TYR A 139 8.92 -15.00 28.19
N GLN A 140 10.07 -15.06 28.87
CA GLN A 140 10.57 -16.28 29.51
C GLN A 140 9.88 -16.58 30.86
N LEU A 141 9.28 -15.57 31.49
CA LEU A 141 8.64 -15.74 32.80
C LEU A 141 7.33 -16.52 32.65
N PRO A 142 7.09 -17.57 33.46
CA PRO A 142 5.84 -18.33 33.44
C PRO A 142 4.59 -17.47 33.65
N SER A 143 4.73 -16.32 34.33
CA SER A 143 3.64 -15.38 34.61
C SER A 143 3.15 -14.60 33.40
N VAL A 144 3.90 -14.54 32.29
CA VAL A 144 3.52 -13.80 31.07
C VAL A 144 3.60 -14.65 29.80
N ARG A 145 4.17 -15.85 29.87
CA ARG A 145 4.24 -16.80 28.75
C ARG A 145 2.84 -17.21 28.28
N HIS A 146 2.60 -17.15 26.96
CA HIS A 146 1.32 -17.48 26.31
C HIS A 146 0.10 -16.67 26.80
N ARG A 147 0.31 -15.48 27.37
CA ARG A 147 -0.78 -14.59 27.76
C ARG A 147 -1.13 -13.62 26.64
N LEU A 148 -2.42 -13.33 26.49
CA LEU A 148 -2.92 -12.27 25.62
C LEU A 148 -2.51 -10.91 26.21
N ILE A 149 -1.79 -10.10 25.43
CA ILE A 149 -1.47 -8.72 25.80
C ILE A 149 -2.62 -7.85 25.30
N LEU A 150 -3.41 -7.31 26.22
CA LEU A 150 -4.47 -6.36 25.94
C LEU A 150 -3.93 -4.94 26.19
N SER A 151 -3.41 -4.31 25.14
CA SER A 151 -3.04 -2.90 25.18
C SER A 151 -4.30 -2.06 24.95
N LEU A 152 -4.95 -1.66 26.03
CA LEU A 152 -6.16 -0.81 25.99
C LEU A 152 -5.84 0.61 25.49
N ASP A 153 -4.63 1.08 25.75
CA ASP A 153 -4.09 2.36 25.28
C ASP A 153 -2.95 2.15 24.27
N GLY A 154 -3.25 1.43 23.19
CA GLY A 154 -2.43 1.45 21.98
C GLY A 154 -2.42 2.81 21.28
N ASN A 155 -2.35 3.92 22.03
CA ASN A 155 -1.99 5.23 21.53
C ASN A 155 -0.49 5.19 21.21
N PHE A 156 -0.12 4.45 20.17
CA PHE A 156 1.03 4.85 19.37
C PHE A 156 0.68 6.28 18.95
N GLN A 157 1.28 7.28 19.59
CA GLN A 157 1.07 8.71 19.35
C GLN A 157 1.53 9.13 17.94
N LEU A 158 1.27 8.31 16.92
CA LEU A 158 1.21 8.61 15.51
C LEU A 158 -0.03 9.47 15.26
N GLN A 159 -0.06 10.66 15.88
CA GLN A 159 -0.90 11.72 15.35
C GLN A 159 -0.26 12.16 14.04
N HIS A 160 -1.03 12.11 12.95
CA HIS A 160 -0.66 12.87 11.77
C HIS A 160 -0.48 14.32 12.19
N HIS A 161 0.66 14.92 11.81
CA HIS A 161 0.89 16.34 12.03
C HIS A 161 -0.32 17.11 11.47
N LYS A 162 -0.91 18.04 12.22
CA LYS A 162 -2.15 18.76 11.84
C LYS A 162 -2.05 19.51 10.49
N GLN A 163 -0.85 19.66 9.96
CA GLN A 163 -0.53 20.26 8.65
C GLN A 163 -0.11 19.24 7.57
N ALA A 164 0.07 17.97 7.89
CA ALA A 164 0.43 16.92 6.94
C ALA A 164 -0.84 16.40 6.27
N GLY A 165 -1.14 16.92 5.07
CA GLY A 165 -2.23 16.45 4.21
C GLY A 165 -3.38 17.44 4.12
N ARG A 166 -3.20 18.53 3.37
CA ARG A 166 -4.32 19.37 2.87
C ARG A 166 -4.96 18.81 1.60
N GLN A 167 -4.65 17.56 1.22
CA GLN A 167 -5.21 16.95 0.02
C GLN A 167 -6.37 16.04 0.40
N SER A 168 -7.55 16.60 0.16
CA SER A 168 -8.90 16.13 0.44
C SER A 168 -9.28 14.92 -0.41
N ALA A 169 -8.95 13.73 0.09
CA ALA A 169 -9.82 12.58 -0.07
C ALA A 169 -10.66 12.44 1.23
N PRO A 170 -11.94 12.02 1.15
CA PRO A 170 -12.69 11.69 2.36
C PRO A 170 -11.94 10.63 3.16
N LEU A 171 -11.93 10.78 4.48
CA LEU A 171 -11.35 9.79 5.38
C LEU A 171 -12.11 8.47 5.18
N VAL A 172 -11.42 7.45 4.66
CA VAL A 172 -11.97 6.09 4.59
C VAL A 172 -11.55 5.38 5.86
N THR A 173 -12.47 5.28 6.82
CA THR A 173 -12.26 4.51 8.05
C THR A 173 -12.46 3.03 7.71
N PRO A 174 -11.44 2.17 7.87
CA PRO A 174 -11.60 0.74 7.58
C PRO A 174 -12.65 0.10 8.50
N GLU A 175 -13.38 -0.91 8.02
CA GLU A 175 -14.48 -1.57 8.77
C GLU A 175 -14.05 -2.14 10.14
N ILE A 176 -12.76 -2.42 10.31
CA ILE A 176 -12.19 -2.92 11.57
C ILE A 176 -12.16 -1.86 12.68
N PHE A 177 -12.20 -0.57 12.35
CA PHE A 177 -12.19 0.50 13.33
C PHE A 177 -13.62 0.83 13.77
N VAL A 178 -13.77 1.07 15.07
CA VAL A 178 -15.02 1.56 15.67
C VAL A 178 -15.39 2.90 15.01
N GLN A 179 -16.63 3.03 14.55
CA GLN A 179 -17.07 4.26 13.90
C GLN A 179 -17.20 5.37 14.96
N PRO A 180 -16.85 6.64 14.62
CA PRO A 180 -16.95 7.74 15.57
C PRO A 180 -18.34 7.88 16.20
N SER A 181 -19.41 7.59 15.47
CA SER A 181 -20.78 7.61 15.98
C SER A 181 -21.05 6.60 17.10
N GLU A 182 -20.42 5.42 17.04
CA GLU A 182 -20.55 4.40 18.08
C GLU A 182 -19.82 4.83 19.35
N LEU A 183 -18.71 5.55 19.19
CA LEU A 183 -17.96 6.11 20.32
C LEU A 183 -18.74 7.21 21.03
N GLU A 184 -19.48 8.06 20.30
CA GLU A 184 -20.34 9.08 20.91
C GLU A 184 -21.50 8.46 21.72
N ALA A 185 -22.12 7.39 21.22
CA ALA A 185 -23.15 6.67 21.97
C ALA A 185 -22.60 6.07 23.29
N VAL A 186 -21.37 5.55 23.26
CA VAL A 186 -20.69 5.05 24.47
C VAL A 186 -20.36 6.19 25.44
N LYS A 187 -19.91 7.35 24.93
CA LYS A 187 -19.68 8.53 25.78
C LYS A 187 -20.96 9.00 26.46
N GLU A 188 -22.08 9.08 25.74
CA GLU A 188 -23.37 9.45 26.31
C GLU A 188 -23.78 8.46 27.42
N TYR A 189 -23.62 7.16 27.17
CA TYR A 189 -23.88 6.13 28.17
C TYR A 189 -23.01 6.29 29.44
N ILE A 190 -21.70 6.53 29.29
CA ILE A 190 -20.79 6.74 30.43
C ILE A 190 -21.19 8.00 31.21
N THR A 191 -21.49 9.10 30.51
CA THR A 191 -21.90 10.37 31.13
C THR A 191 -23.20 10.24 31.91
N HIS A 192 -24.10 9.34 31.51
CA HIS A 192 -25.35 9.05 32.24
C HIS A 192 -25.16 8.15 33.48
N GLN A 193 -23.99 7.53 33.66
CA GLN A 193 -23.67 6.68 34.81
C GLN A 193 -22.88 7.41 35.91
N GLU A 194 -22.43 8.64 35.66
CA GLU A 194 -21.83 9.56 36.65
C GLU A 194 -22.91 10.46 37.30
#